data_AF-A0AA35Y531-F1
#
_entry.id   AF-A0AA35Y531-F1
#
_cell.length_a   1.000
_cell.length_b   1.000
_cell.length_c   1.000
_cell.angle_alpha   90.00
_cell.angle_beta   90.00
_cell.angle_gamma   90.00
#
_symmetry.space_group_name_H-M   'P 1'
#
loop_
_entity.id
_entity.type
_entity.pdbx_description
1 polymer ?
#
loop_
_entity_poly.entity_id
_entity_poly.type
_entity_poly.pdbx_seq_one_letter_code
_entity_poly.pdbx_strand_id
1 'polypeptide(L)'
;MNTDNPSQPIALPPLPPRIVEIACPQTFTLLESIRSPEPVALISAPGAALALGAPWWRALMHDNAHPDILDCGTAAAVAAWAMRHGQVYVVFSGNPAQRRALGALAKTCGAHILDTRPEALSLGLPPYAEYHRLKLATFLAGAVP
;
A
#
# COMPACT_ATOMS: atom_id res chain seq x y z
N MET A 1 -7.40 8.65 42.17
CA MET A 1 -7.85 9.69 41.22
C MET A 1 -6.96 9.56 40.00
N ASN A 2 -7.41 8.81 38.99
CA ASN A 2 -6.65 8.56 37.77
C ASN A 2 -6.64 9.82 36.92
N THR A 3 -5.46 10.31 36.57
CA THR A 3 -5.27 11.29 35.50
C THR A 3 -5.17 10.53 34.19
N ASP A 4 -6.21 10.63 33.36
CA ASP A 4 -6.17 10.27 31.94
C ASP A 4 -4.96 10.94 31.28
N ASN A 5 -3.99 10.12 30.88
CA ASN A 5 -2.93 10.53 29.98
C ASN A 5 -3.52 10.47 28.56
N PRO A 6 -3.66 11.58 27.82
CA PRO A 6 -4.10 11.49 26.44
C PRO A 6 -3.03 10.73 25.66
N SER A 7 -3.34 9.49 25.28
CA SER A 7 -2.49 8.64 24.46
C SER A 7 -1.95 9.46 23.29
N GLN A 8 -0.65 9.73 23.29
CA GLN A 8 0.03 10.29 22.13
C GLN A 8 -0.34 9.45 20.90
N PRO A 9 -0.62 10.07 19.74
CA PRO A 9 -0.82 9.31 18.52
C PRO A 9 0.43 8.46 18.29
N ILE A 10 0.25 7.13 18.29
CA ILE A 10 1.33 6.19 17.98
C ILE A 10 1.86 6.57 16.61
N ALA A 11 3.11 7.03 16.54
CA ALA A 11 3.75 7.33 15.28
C ALA A 11 3.78 6.05 14.44
N LEU A 12 3.16 6.07 13.27
CA LEU A 12 3.19 4.95 12.35
C LEU A 12 4.64 4.69 11.92
N PRO A 13 5.06 3.41 11.83
CA PRO A 13 6.38 3.09 11.35
C PRO A 13 6.53 3.63 9.92
N PRO A 14 7.71 4.16 9.56
CA PRO A 14 7.95 4.66 8.21
C PRO A 14 7.73 3.55 7.17
N LEU A 15 7.20 3.91 6.00
CA LEU A 15 7.02 2.98 4.90
C LEU A 15 8.39 2.35 4.54
N PRO A 16 8.49 1.01 4.47
CA PRO A 16 9.70 0.34 4.03
C PRO A 16 10.14 0.84 2.64
N PRO A 17 11.45 0.97 2.38
CA PRO A 17 11.95 1.46 1.10
C PRO A 17 11.72 0.48 -0.05
N ARG A 18 11.55 -0.81 0.26
CA ARG A 18 11.27 -1.85 -0.73
C ARG A 18 9.77 -2.01 -0.87
N ILE A 19 9.24 -1.49 -1.97
CA ILE A 19 7.81 -1.57 -2.27
C ILE A 19 7.62 -2.49 -3.48
N VAL A 20 6.71 -3.45 -3.35
CA VAL A 20 6.36 -4.38 -4.43
C VAL A 20 4.94 -4.10 -4.89
N GLU A 21 4.77 -3.96 -6.20
CA GLU A 21 3.45 -3.83 -6.80
C GLU A 21 2.73 -5.18 -6.81
N ILE A 22 1.52 -5.21 -6.27
CA ILE A 22 0.64 -6.37 -6.30
C ILE A 22 -0.54 -6.07 -7.21
N ALA A 23 -0.57 -6.73 -8.36
CA ALA A 23 -1.65 -6.63 -9.34
C ALA A 23 -2.63 -7.81 -9.26
N CYS A 24 -2.17 -8.96 -8.75
CA CYS A 24 -2.96 -10.18 -8.65
C CYS A 24 -2.50 -11.08 -7.50
N PRO A 25 -3.30 -12.09 -7.09
CA PRO A 25 -2.93 -13.04 -6.05
C PRO A 25 -1.60 -13.76 -6.31
N GLN A 26 -1.29 -14.05 -7.57
CA GLN A 26 -0.05 -14.76 -7.92
C GLN A 26 1.19 -13.94 -7.57
N THR A 27 1.15 -12.61 -7.66
CA THR A 27 2.30 -11.76 -7.28
C THR A 27 2.53 -11.84 -5.79
N PHE A 28 1.44 -11.78 -5.01
CA PHE A 28 1.48 -11.91 -3.56
C PHE A 28 2.00 -13.28 -3.13
N THR A 29 1.50 -14.36 -3.73
CA THR A 29 2.01 -15.72 -3.47
C THR A 29 3.50 -15.87 -3.80
N LEU A 30 3.97 -15.27 -4.90
CA LEU A 30 5.39 -15.30 -5.25
C LEU A 30 6.23 -14.54 -4.21
N LEU A 31 5.78 -13.37 -3.76
CA LEU A 31 6.44 -12.59 -2.71
C LEU A 31 6.57 -13.40 -1.42
N GLU A 32 5.48 -13.99 -0.94
CA GLU A 32 5.47 -14.79 0.29
C GLU A 32 6.37 -16.04 0.19
N SER A 33 6.66 -16.51 -1.02
CA SER A 33 7.58 -17.64 -1.25
C SER A 33 9.07 -17.27 -1.19
N ILE A 34 9.40 -15.98 -1.13
CA ILE A 34 10.78 -15.47 -1.10
C ILE A 34 11.00 -14.72 0.21
N ARG A 35 11.95 -15.20 1.01
CA ARG A 35 12.33 -14.52 2.25
C ARG A 35 13.01 -13.19 1.93
N SER A 36 12.44 -12.11 2.45
CA SER A 36 13.12 -10.80 2.49
C SER A 36 13.91 -10.66 3.80
N PRO A 37 15.18 -10.20 3.76
CA PRO A 37 15.95 -9.89 4.96
C PRO A 37 15.46 -8.61 5.66
N GLU A 38 14.77 -7.75 4.93
CA GLU A 38 14.33 -6.42 5.37
C GLU A 38 12.82 -6.27 5.19
N PRO A 39 12.15 -5.37 5.94
CA PRO A 39 10.73 -5.10 5.76
C PRO A 39 10.39 -4.69 4.31
N VAL A 40 9.21 -5.11 3.84
CA VAL A 40 8.66 -4.83 2.52
C VAL A 40 7.31 -4.15 2.71
N ALA A 41 6.95 -3.23 1.80
CA ALA A 41 5.61 -2.71 1.68
C ALA A 41 4.98 -3.13 0.34
N LEU A 42 3.65 -3.16 0.30
CA LEU A 42 2.89 -3.56 -0.89
C LEU A 42 2.13 -2.37 -1.43
N ILE A 43 1.99 -2.29 -2.75
CA ILE A 43 1.16 -1.26 -3.37
C ILE A 43 0.31 -1.86 -4.48
N SER A 44 -0.96 -1.45 -4.59
CA SER A 44 -1.80 -1.87 -5.71
C SER A 44 -1.25 -1.35 -7.04
N ALA A 45 -1.50 -2.05 -8.15
CA ALA A 45 -1.17 -1.52 -9.48
C ALA A 45 -1.86 -0.16 -9.77
N PRO A 46 -1.25 0.74 -10.56
CA PRO A 46 -1.87 2.01 -10.95
C PRO A 46 -3.24 1.79 -11.60
N GLY A 47 -4.24 2.56 -11.18
CA GLY A 47 -5.60 2.47 -11.71
C GLY A 47 -6.42 1.28 -11.22
N ALA A 48 -5.82 0.30 -10.51
CA ALA A 48 -6.55 -0.87 -10.02
C ALA A 48 -7.67 -0.48 -9.05
N ALA A 49 -7.44 0.49 -8.16
CA ALA A 49 -8.46 0.95 -7.23
C ALA A 49 -9.66 1.61 -7.93
N LEU A 50 -9.45 2.27 -9.07
CA LEU A 50 -10.52 2.86 -9.87
C LEU A 50 -11.31 1.78 -10.62
N ALA A 51 -10.62 0.76 -11.14
CA ALA A 51 -11.24 -0.31 -11.94
C ALA A 51 -11.95 -1.37 -11.07
N LEU A 52 -11.35 -1.77 -9.95
CA LEU A 52 -11.78 -2.90 -9.12
C LEU A 52 -12.35 -2.45 -7.77
N GLY A 53 -12.12 -1.20 -7.38
CA GLY A 53 -12.54 -0.66 -6.10
C GLY A 53 -11.63 -1.06 -4.94
N ALA A 54 -11.75 -0.33 -3.84
CA ALA A 54 -11.05 -0.63 -2.59
C ALA A 54 -11.43 -1.98 -1.94
N PRO A 55 -12.67 -2.52 -2.06
CA PRO A 55 -12.99 -3.84 -1.52
C PRO A 55 -12.13 -4.97 -2.09
N TRP A 56 -11.76 -4.90 -3.37
CA TRP A 56 -10.87 -5.88 -4.00
C TRP A 56 -9.50 -5.90 -3.33
N TRP A 57 -8.90 -4.73 -3.12
CA TRP A 57 -7.59 -4.63 -2.48
C TRP A 57 -7.63 -5.17 -1.05
N ARG A 58 -8.67 -4.80 -0.30
CA ARG A 58 -8.86 -5.28 1.08
C ARG A 58 -9.03 -6.80 1.16
N ALA A 59 -9.67 -7.41 0.17
CA ALA A 59 -9.79 -8.86 0.09
C ALA A 59 -8.44 -9.51 -0.26
N LEU A 60 -7.66 -8.90 -1.15
CA LEU A 60 -6.33 -9.40 -1.55
C LEU A 60 -5.32 -9.32 -0.40
N MET A 61 -5.40 -8.28 0.43
CA MET A 61 -4.51 -8.04 1.57
C MET A 61 -5.04 -8.61 2.90
N HIS A 62 -6.07 -9.47 2.88
CA HIS A 62 -6.74 -9.88 4.11
C HIS A 62 -5.80 -10.52 5.15
N ASP A 63 -4.91 -11.41 4.70
CA ASP A 63 -3.95 -12.12 5.55
C ASP A 63 -2.53 -11.54 5.45
N ASN A 64 -2.40 -10.31 4.92
CA ASN A 64 -1.12 -9.67 4.71
C ASN A 64 -0.57 -9.08 6.02
N ALA A 65 0.69 -9.41 6.34
CA ALA A 65 1.41 -8.86 7.49
C ALA A 65 2.27 -7.62 7.14
N HIS A 66 2.47 -7.33 5.86
CA HIS A 66 3.25 -6.19 5.39
C HIS A 66 2.42 -4.90 5.39
N PRO A 67 3.00 -3.71 5.60
CA PRO A 67 2.30 -2.47 5.30
C PRO A 67 1.84 -2.42 3.83
N ASP A 68 0.60 -2.02 3.59
CA ASP A 68 0.04 -1.97 2.25
C ASP A 68 -0.51 -0.57 1.89
N ILE A 69 -0.42 -0.25 0.61
CA ILE A 69 -0.76 1.05 0.03
C ILE A 69 -1.79 0.85 -1.07
N LEU A 70 -2.94 1.50 -0.95
CA LEU A 70 -3.92 1.54 -2.04
C LEU A 70 -3.69 2.76 -2.93
N ASP A 71 -3.34 2.55 -4.20
CA ASP A 71 -3.25 3.64 -5.16
C ASP A 71 -4.62 4.02 -5.71
N CYS A 72 -5.18 5.10 -5.15
CA CYS A 72 -6.49 5.62 -5.52
C CYS A 72 -6.43 6.57 -6.73
N GLY A 73 -5.25 6.93 -7.24
CA GLY A 73 -5.09 7.94 -8.27
C GLY A 73 -5.86 9.22 -7.96
N THR A 74 -6.79 9.60 -8.85
CA THR A 74 -7.66 10.78 -8.66
C THR A 74 -9.03 10.45 -8.05
N ALA A 75 -9.28 9.19 -7.67
CA ALA A 75 -10.58 8.71 -7.20
C ALA A 75 -10.81 9.00 -5.70
N ALA A 76 -11.22 10.24 -5.39
CA ALA A 76 -11.38 10.68 -3.99
C ALA A 76 -12.38 9.82 -3.18
N ALA A 77 -13.46 9.36 -3.82
CA ALA A 77 -14.44 8.49 -3.16
C ALA A 77 -13.84 7.13 -2.75
N VAL A 78 -12.96 6.57 -3.58
CA VAL A 78 -12.27 5.30 -3.29
C VAL A 78 -11.32 5.48 -2.12
N ALA A 79 -10.52 6.55 -2.12
CA ALA A 79 -9.64 6.89 -1.01
C ALA A 79 -10.41 7.07 0.31
N ALA A 80 -11.52 7.83 0.28
CA ALA A 80 -12.35 8.04 1.46
C ALA A 80 -12.95 6.74 2.00
N TRP A 81 -13.41 5.85 1.11
CA TRP A 81 -13.93 4.55 1.51
C TRP A 81 -12.85 3.69 2.15
N ALA A 82 -11.66 3.62 1.53
CA ALA A 82 -10.55 2.80 2.01
C ALA A 82 -10.11 3.22 3.42
N MET A 83 -9.89 4.52 3.64
CA MET A 83 -9.48 5.05 4.95
C MET A 83 -10.53 4.77 6.03
N ARG A 84 -11.83 4.92 5.73
CA ARG A 84 -12.92 4.59 6.66
C ARG A 84 -12.97 3.11 7.04
N HIS A 85 -12.38 2.24 6.23
CA HIS A 85 -12.30 0.80 6.46
C HIS A 85 -10.91 0.35 6.91
N GLY A 86 -10.09 1.27 7.43
CA GLY A 86 -8.81 0.96 8.07
C GLY A 86 -7.60 0.95 7.15
N GLN A 87 -7.73 1.34 5.87
CA GLN A 87 -6.55 1.52 5.02
C GLN A 87 -5.68 2.65 5.59
N VAL A 88 -4.45 2.31 5.98
CA VAL A 88 -3.52 3.25 6.60
C VAL A 88 -2.85 4.14 5.55
N TYR A 89 -2.44 3.60 4.41
CA TYR A 89 -1.76 4.35 3.36
C TYR A 89 -2.56 4.38 2.05
N VAL A 90 -2.79 5.57 1.53
CA VAL A 90 -3.43 5.77 0.21
C VAL A 90 -2.61 6.72 -0.64
N VAL A 91 -2.42 6.42 -1.92
CA VAL A 91 -1.94 7.41 -2.89
C VAL A 91 -3.15 8.18 -3.42
N PHE A 92 -3.07 9.50 -3.42
CA PHE A 92 -4.07 10.35 -4.05
C PHE A 92 -3.41 11.53 -4.78
N SER A 93 -3.73 11.70 -6.06
CA SER A 93 -3.19 12.73 -6.94
C SER A 93 -4.26 13.65 -7.54
N GLY A 94 -5.49 13.63 -6.98
CA GLY A 94 -6.57 14.52 -7.40
C GLY A 94 -6.39 15.98 -6.97
N ASN A 95 -7.43 16.78 -7.20
CA ASN A 95 -7.33 18.24 -7.05
C ASN A 95 -7.16 18.71 -5.59
N PRO A 96 -6.68 19.95 -5.35
CA PRO A 96 -6.40 20.45 -4.00
C PRO A 96 -7.62 20.51 -3.06
N ALA A 97 -8.82 20.74 -3.58
CA ALA A 97 -10.03 20.81 -2.76
C ALA A 97 -10.39 19.42 -2.21
N GLN A 98 -10.38 18.41 -3.06
CA GLN A 98 -10.57 17.01 -2.67
C GLN A 98 -9.47 16.56 -1.72
N ARG A 99 -8.21 16.92 -2.00
CA ARG A 99 -7.06 16.62 -1.14
C ARG A 99 -7.24 17.17 0.27
N ARG A 100 -7.68 18.43 0.41
CA ARG A 100 -7.96 19.03 1.73
C ARG A 100 -9.05 18.28 2.48
N ALA A 101 -10.13 17.92 1.80
CA ALA A 101 -11.22 17.14 2.40
C ALA A 101 -10.75 15.75 2.86
N LEU A 102 -9.98 15.05 2.01
CA LEU A 102 -9.39 13.76 2.37
C LEU A 102 -8.37 13.91 3.50
N GLY A 103 -7.58 14.98 3.56
CA GLY A 103 -6.63 15.22 4.64
C GLY A 103 -7.29 15.38 6.01
N ALA A 104 -8.48 15.98 6.07
CA ALA A 104 -9.28 16.02 7.30
C ALA A 104 -9.77 14.60 7.68
N LEU A 105 -10.26 13.83 6.71
CA LEU A 105 -10.69 12.45 6.93
C LEU A 105 -9.54 11.54 7.37
N ALA A 106 -8.36 11.69 6.77
CA ALA A 106 -7.18 10.91 7.07
C ALA A 106 -6.77 11.07 8.54
N LYS A 107 -6.81 12.30 9.08
CA LYS A 107 -6.57 12.55 10.51
C LYS A 107 -7.57 11.83 11.41
N THR A 108 -8.86 11.82 11.04
CA THR A 108 -9.91 11.12 11.79
C THR A 108 -9.74 9.60 11.74
N CYS A 109 -9.30 9.06 10.60
CA CYS A 109 -9.15 7.62 10.38
C CYS A 109 -7.78 7.07 10.80
N GLY A 110 -6.82 7.91 11.18
CA GLY A 110 -5.43 7.48 11.40
C GLY A 110 -4.73 7.04 10.13
N ALA A 111 -5.10 7.62 8.99
CA ALA A 111 -4.56 7.30 7.67
C ALA A 111 -3.61 8.40 7.15
N HIS A 112 -2.83 8.05 6.13
CA HIS A 112 -1.85 8.89 5.47
C HIS A 112 -2.10 8.92 3.97
N ILE A 113 -2.13 10.14 3.44
CA ILE A 113 -2.24 10.38 2.01
C ILE A 113 -0.84 10.65 1.47
N LEU A 114 -0.43 9.84 0.50
CA LEU A 114 0.79 10.05 -0.27
C LEU A 114 0.48 10.92 -1.48
N ASP A 115 1.25 12.00 -1.64
CA ASP A 115 1.09 12.96 -2.73
C ASP A 115 1.52 12.38 -4.07
N THR A 116 2.51 11.50 -4.02
CA THR A 116 3.09 10.79 -5.17
C THR A 116 3.05 9.30 -4.91
N ARG A 117 2.85 8.53 -5.98
CA ARG A 117 3.01 7.07 -5.92
C ARG A 117 4.49 6.79 -5.64
N PRO A 118 4.84 6.05 -4.58
CA PRO A 118 6.23 5.66 -4.35
C PRO A 118 6.69 4.68 -5.44
N GLU A 119 7.99 4.69 -5.73
CA GLU A 119 8.59 3.73 -6.66
C GLU A 119 8.40 2.30 -6.13
N ALA A 120 8.00 1.39 -7.01
CA ALA A 120 7.71 0.01 -6.66
C ALA A 120 8.20 -0.95 -7.75
N LEU A 121 8.70 -2.11 -7.34
CA LEU A 121 9.00 -3.20 -8.26
C LEU A 121 7.70 -3.76 -8.83
N SER A 122 7.54 -3.68 -10.15
CA SER A 122 6.52 -4.43 -10.88
C SER A 122 7.11 -5.65 -11.57
N LEU A 123 6.43 -6.79 -11.40
CA LEU A 123 6.72 -8.06 -12.08
C LEU A 123 5.85 -8.26 -13.32
N GLY A 124 4.93 -7.34 -13.62
CA GLY A 124 3.94 -7.52 -14.67
C GLY A 124 2.92 -8.62 -14.37
N LEU A 125 2.28 -9.11 -15.43
CA LEU A 125 1.22 -10.11 -15.33
C LEU A 125 1.78 -11.54 -15.36
N PRO A 126 1.15 -12.50 -14.65
CA PRO A 126 1.52 -13.91 -14.71
C PRO A 126 1.31 -14.50 -16.12
N PRO A 127 1.93 -15.67 -16.42
CA PRO A 127 2.68 -16.54 -15.51
C PRO A 127 4.09 -16.05 -15.17
N TYR A 128 4.54 -16.33 -13.94
CA TYR A 128 5.88 -15.98 -13.48
C TYR A 128 6.88 -17.09 -13.77
N ALA A 129 7.73 -16.85 -14.76
CA ALA A 129 8.93 -17.65 -15.01
C ALA A 129 10.05 -17.39 -13.99
N GLU A 130 11.09 -18.22 -13.99
CA GLU A 130 12.25 -18.12 -13.08
C GLU A 130 12.89 -16.73 -13.08
N TYR A 131 12.91 -16.05 -14.23
CA TYR A 131 13.37 -14.67 -14.34
C TYR A 131 12.65 -13.72 -13.34
N HIS A 132 11.34 -13.85 -13.16
CA HIS A 132 10.58 -13.00 -12.23
C HIS A 132 10.93 -13.31 -10.77
N ARG A 133 11.15 -14.60 -10.46
CA ARG A 133 11.59 -15.05 -9.13
C ARG A 133 12.97 -14.46 -8.81
N LEU A 134 13.91 -14.55 -9.73
CA LEU A 134 15.25 -13.96 -9.58
C LEU A 134 15.17 -12.44 -9.45
N LYS A 135 14.40 -11.76 -10.30
CA LYS A 135 14.19 -10.30 -10.23
C LYS A 135 13.66 -9.87 -8.86
N LEU A 136 12.66 -10.58 -8.34
CA LEU A 136 12.10 -10.31 -7.02
C LEU A 136 13.12 -10.59 -5.91
N ALA A 137 13.79 -11.75 -5.93
CA ALA A 137 14.79 -12.10 -4.94
C ALA A 137 15.95 -11.09 -4.86
N THR A 138 16.47 -10.65 -6.02
CA THR A 138 17.53 -9.64 -6.11
C THR A 138 17.09 -8.31 -5.50
N PHE A 139 15.89 -7.84 -5.86
CA PHE A 139 15.31 -6.61 -5.29
C PHE A 139 15.14 -6.70 -3.77
N LEU A 140 14.60 -7.81 -3.26
CA LEU A 140 14.41 -8.04 -1.84
C LEU A 140 15.74 -8.12 -1.07
N ALA A 141 16.78 -8.71 -1.67
CA ALA A 141 18.12 -8.73 -1.09
C ALA A 141 18.79 -7.35 -1.01
N GLY A 142 18.24 -6.32 -1.68
CA GLY A 142 18.86 -5.00 -1.77
C GLY A 142 19.99 -4.91 -2.78
N ALA A 143 20.15 -5.93 -3.62
CA ALA A 143 20.98 -5.81 -4.80
C ALA A 143 20.18 -5.01 -5.83
N VAL A 144 20.76 -3.92 -6.35
CA VAL A 144 20.18 -3.21 -7.49
C VAL A 144 20.22 -4.17 -8.68
N PRO A 145 19.07 -4.48 -9.32
CA PRO A 145 19.03 -5.35 -10.49
C PRO A 145 19.71 -4.73 -11.71
#